data_AF-A0A2A6CND8-F1
#
_entry.id   AF-A0A2A6CND8-F1
#
_cell.length_a   1.000
_cell.length_b   1.000
_cell.length_c   1.000
_cell.angle_alpha   90.00
_cell.angle_beta   90.00
_cell.angle_gamma   90.00
#
_symmetry.space_group_name_H-M   'P 1'
#
loop_
_entity.id
_entity.type
_entity.pdbx_description
1 polymer ?
#
loop_
_entity_poly.entity_id
_entity_poly.type
_entity_poly.pdbx_seq_one_letter_code
_entity_poly.pdbx_strand_id
1 'polypeptide(L)'
;MRTVALICILPALAYADCGCREVEKAIAKERQADTKYHGCRNCKAVKSVDISACPDSGYECNVDWAITSNMLFSDTFHCAEARCAGTARLAFEKTIVNKMRCNNSQWIVGDESAKPVVCAKSCDTGVCKVSHPRASADFKPLSVKAADADNRCARGVCEPDYGMVALNADGSLLKHLPGVTEVACSSEGIWSPGGPYVMCNASPTCGPGRCAAFIDGSAMANGDVIPLTVKDNGEQLCATATCQYGYVSMKRDGSIFLPVPDGTFSLLTCVPDQGTWRSETGQTFLFVMCKTKPDPTTTLPTTNECPVYTQATTADCATAGAMCSSDAPDITTTKISCPKNKPVVVLTTVPATGLMALHQNTPLNSAAIVCEEGVWYTGDPKRVLDNKPTTLPLVQPVRLACFGTAGG
;
A
#
# COMPACT_ATOMS: atom_id res chain seq x y z
N MET A 1 57.05 12.11 -40.39
CA MET A 1 55.95 12.27 -39.41
C MET A 1 54.81 11.38 -39.85
N ARG A 2 54.47 10.39 -39.03
CA ARG A 2 53.59 9.26 -39.38
C ARG A 2 52.13 9.61 -39.10
N THR A 3 51.31 9.42 -40.12
CA THR A 3 49.85 9.42 -40.14
C THR A 3 49.32 8.34 -39.20
N VAL A 4 48.44 8.70 -38.25
CA VAL A 4 47.69 7.75 -37.42
C VAL A 4 46.27 7.69 -37.97
N ALA A 5 45.96 6.59 -38.63
CA ALA A 5 44.62 6.25 -39.12
C ALA A 5 43.76 5.76 -37.94
N LEU A 6 42.61 6.40 -37.75
CA LEU A 6 41.60 6.02 -36.78
C LEU A 6 40.79 4.84 -37.35
N ILE A 7 41.01 3.64 -36.81
CA ILE A 7 40.24 2.43 -37.15
C ILE A 7 39.01 2.39 -36.23
N CYS A 8 37.82 2.60 -36.80
CA CYS A 8 36.54 2.35 -36.13
C CYS A 8 36.33 0.84 -35.97
N ILE A 9 36.44 0.35 -34.73
CA ILE A 9 36.02 -1.01 -34.36
C ILE A 9 34.58 -0.90 -33.85
N LEU A 10 33.62 -1.31 -34.69
CA LEU A 10 32.25 -1.60 -34.25
C LEU A 10 32.25 -2.93 -33.48
N PRO A 11 31.63 -3.02 -32.29
CA PRO A 11 31.45 -4.31 -31.63
C PRO A 11 30.39 -5.09 -32.40
N ALA A 12 30.77 -6.27 -32.89
CA ALA A 12 29.83 -7.24 -33.45
C ALA A 12 28.79 -7.59 -32.37
N LEU A 13 27.52 -7.37 -32.71
CA LEU A 13 26.38 -7.93 -32.01
C LEU A 13 26.53 -9.45 -31.99
N ALA A 14 27.00 -9.98 -30.86
CA ALA A 14 26.93 -11.40 -30.58
C ALA A 14 25.44 -11.77 -30.46
N TYR A 15 24.94 -12.42 -31.51
CA TYR A 15 23.72 -13.21 -31.45
C TYR A 15 23.86 -14.14 -30.24
N ALA A 16 23.04 -13.92 -29.21
CA ALA A 16 22.76 -14.95 -28.24
C ALA A 16 22.12 -16.11 -29.00
N ASP A 17 22.91 -17.13 -29.27
CA ASP A 17 22.45 -18.42 -29.79
C ASP A 17 21.51 -18.98 -28.72
N CYS A 18 20.22 -18.64 -28.83
CA CYS A 18 19.16 -19.24 -28.01
C CYS A 18 19.39 -20.75 -28.07
N GLY A 19 19.49 -21.41 -26.91
CA GLY A 19 19.84 -22.83 -26.75
C GLY A 19 18.94 -23.86 -27.50
N CYS A 20 18.15 -23.42 -28.47
CA CYS A 20 17.45 -24.20 -29.49
C CYS A 20 18.34 -25.28 -30.10
N ARG A 21 19.62 -25.02 -30.38
CA ARG A 21 20.53 -26.03 -30.95
C ARG A 21 20.80 -27.20 -29.99
N GLU A 22 20.89 -26.93 -28.70
CA GLU A 22 21.09 -27.97 -27.68
C GLU A 22 19.79 -28.74 -27.40
N VAL A 23 18.64 -28.04 -27.42
CA VAL A 23 17.31 -28.64 -27.30
C VAL A 23 17.01 -29.53 -28.51
N GLU A 24 17.29 -29.10 -29.73
CA GLU A 24 17.14 -29.91 -30.95
C GLU A 24 18.05 -31.14 -30.92
N LYS A 25 19.27 -31.01 -30.40
CA LYS A 25 20.21 -32.12 -30.27
C LYS A 25 19.78 -33.11 -29.18
N ALA A 26 19.20 -32.63 -28.08
CA ALA A 26 18.61 -33.48 -27.04
C ALA A 26 17.37 -34.22 -27.55
N ILE A 27 16.48 -33.55 -28.27
CA ILE A 27 15.30 -34.14 -28.93
C ILE A 27 15.74 -35.15 -30.00
N ALA A 28 16.77 -34.86 -30.80
CA ALA A 28 17.29 -35.78 -31.80
C ALA A 28 17.92 -37.02 -31.17
N LYS A 29 18.67 -36.86 -30.06
CA LYS A 29 19.24 -37.98 -29.30
C LYS A 29 18.15 -38.84 -28.66
N GLU A 30 17.11 -38.22 -28.11
CA GLU A 30 15.92 -38.91 -27.59
C GLU A 30 15.22 -39.70 -28.72
N ARG A 31 14.97 -39.06 -29.87
CA ARG A 31 14.36 -39.71 -31.04
C ARG A 31 15.18 -40.88 -31.55
N GLN A 32 16.50 -40.77 -31.57
CA GLN A 32 17.41 -41.81 -32.05
C GLN A 32 17.49 -43.00 -31.08
N ALA A 33 17.39 -42.76 -29.78
CA ALA A 33 17.23 -43.81 -28.77
C ALA A 33 15.89 -44.54 -28.94
N ASP A 34 14.82 -43.80 -29.24
CA ASP A 34 13.48 -44.34 -29.45
C ASP A 34 13.43 -45.24 -30.71
N THR A 35 14.11 -44.87 -31.80
CA THR A 35 14.15 -45.70 -33.03
C THR A 35 14.76 -47.09 -32.82
N LYS A 36 15.66 -47.27 -31.83
CA LYS A 36 16.42 -48.51 -31.65
C LYS A 36 15.63 -49.62 -30.93
N TYR A 37 14.55 -49.31 -30.22
CA TYR A 37 13.91 -50.23 -29.27
C TYR A 37 12.39 -50.47 -29.45
N HIS A 38 11.76 -49.96 -30.52
CA HIS A 38 10.29 -50.02 -30.62
C HIS A 38 9.75 -51.01 -31.67
N GLY A 39 8.90 -51.94 -31.22
CA GLY A 39 7.97 -52.68 -32.07
C GLY A 39 6.66 -51.91 -32.18
N CYS A 40 6.56 -50.94 -33.08
CA CYS A 40 5.38 -50.09 -33.13
C CYS A 40 4.21 -50.80 -33.85
N ARG A 41 3.08 -50.93 -33.14
CA ARG A 41 1.77 -51.38 -33.62
C ARG A 41 0.71 -50.60 -32.84
N ASN A 42 -0.37 -50.15 -33.48
CA ASN A 42 -1.47 -49.36 -32.89
C ASN A 42 -1.82 -49.80 -31.46
N CYS A 43 -1.35 -49.07 -30.45
CA CYS A 43 -1.80 -49.28 -29.09
C CYS A 43 -3.30 -48.97 -29.01
N LYS A 44 -4.03 -49.84 -28.30
CA LYS A 44 -5.44 -49.60 -28.00
C LYS A 44 -5.54 -48.38 -27.07
N ALA A 45 -6.73 -47.76 -27.02
CA ALA A 45 -7.03 -46.71 -26.05
C ALA A 45 -6.58 -47.14 -24.64
N VAL A 46 -6.06 -46.20 -23.85
CA VAL A 46 -5.64 -46.46 -22.47
C VAL A 46 -6.88 -46.88 -21.67
N LYS A 47 -6.98 -48.16 -21.32
CA LYS A 47 -8.18 -48.73 -20.67
C LYS A 47 -8.11 -48.72 -19.14
N SER A 48 -6.91 -48.63 -18.58
CA SER A 48 -6.65 -48.74 -17.15
C SER A 48 -6.33 -47.36 -16.58
N VAL A 49 -7.35 -46.50 -16.53
CA VAL A 49 -7.27 -45.21 -15.85
C VAL A 49 -7.82 -45.37 -14.45
N ASP A 50 -6.97 -45.20 -13.42
CA ASP A 50 -7.35 -45.42 -12.02
C ASP A 50 -6.67 -44.41 -11.11
N ILE A 51 -7.42 -43.85 -10.17
CA ILE A 51 -6.94 -42.92 -9.15
C ILE A 51 -5.86 -43.56 -8.25
N SER A 52 -5.79 -44.90 -8.16
CA SER A 52 -4.76 -45.61 -7.40
C SER A 52 -3.34 -45.37 -7.91
N ALA A 53 -3.17 -44.94 -9.16
CA ALA A 53 -1.88 -44.57 -9.73
C ALA A 53 -1.38 -43.19 -9.27
N CYS A 54 -2.24 -42.41 -8.59
CA CYS A 54 -1.91 -41.07 -8.11
C CYS A 54 -0.83 -41.11 -7.02
N PRO A 55 0.13 -40.15 -7.01
CA PRO A 55 1.04 -39.99 -5.89
C PRO A 55 0.30 -39.83 -4.56
N ASP A 56 0.91 -40.24 -3.46
CA ASP A 56 0.28 -40.15 -2.13
C ASP A 56 0.14 -38.67 -1.67
N SER A 57 1.06 -37.79 -2.08
CA SER A 57 1.06 -36.36 -1.76
C SER A 57 1.58 -35.48 -2.90
N GLY A 58 1.31 -34.18 -2.83
CA GLY A 58 1.76 -33.13 -3.76
C GLY A 58 0.95 -33.00 -5.05
N TYR A 59 0.02 -33.93 -5.30
CA TYR A 59 -0.73 -34.04 -6.54
C TYR A 59 -2.21 -34.35 -6.34
N GLU A 60 -3.04 -33.61 -7.05
CA GLU A 60 -4.45 -33.91 -7.26
C GLU A 60 -4.56 -34.71 -8.56
N CYS A 61 -5.35 -35.79 -8.55
CA CYS A 61 -5.56 -36.61 -9.72
C CYS A 61 -7.04 -36.68 -10.06
N ASN A 62 -7.32 -36.74 -11.36
CA ASN A 62 -8.69 -36.83 -11.85
C ASN A 62 -8.73 -37.75 -13.08
N VAL A 63 -9.63 -38.72 -13.05
CA VAL A 63 -9.85 -39.69 -14.14
C VAL A 63 -10.54 -39.07 -15.36
N ASP A 64 -11.22 -37.93 -15.17
CA ASP A 64 -11.89 -37.19 -16.24
C ASP A 64 -10.91 -36.32 -17.06
N TRP A 65 -9.70 -36.10 -16.56
CA TRP A 65 -8.67 -35.40 -17.33
C TRP A 65 -8.18 -36.27 -18.47
N ALA A 66 -8.42 -35.81 -19.69
CA ALA A 66 -8.18 -36.59 -20.90
C ALA A 66 -6.70 -36.95 -21.08
N ILE A 67 -6.45 -38.23 -21.37
CA ILE A 67 -5.17 -38.72 -21.90
C ILE A 67 -5.23 -38.62 -23.43
N THR A 68 -4.33 -37.84 -24.02
CA THR A 68 -4.18 -37.70 -25.46
C THR A 68 -3.07 -38.61 -25.96
N SER A 69 -3.26 -39.18 -27.15
CA SER A 69 -2.25 -39.99 -27.83
C SER A 69 -1.80 -39.30 -29.12
N ASN A 70 -0.51 -39.05 -29.25
CA ASN A 70 0.08 -38.47 -30.46
C ASN A 70 0.86 -39.55 -31.21
N MET A 71 0.66 -39.61 -32.53
CA MET A 71 1.47 -40.45 -33.41
C MET A 71 2.80 -39.74 -33.65
N LEU A 72 3.91 -40.40 -33.32
CA LEU A 72 5.27 -39.89 -33.46
C LEU A 72 5.79 -40.02 -34.89
N PHE A 73 5.42 -41.08 -35.60
CA PHE A 73 5.81 -41.34 -36.98
C PHE A 73 4.63 -41.89 -37.79
N SER A 74 4.42 -41.34 -38.99
CA SER A 74 3.31 -41.69 -39.89
C SER A 74 3.62 -42.83 -40.85
N ASP A 75 4.88 -43.29 -40.91
CA ASP A 75 5.27 -44.47 -41.67
C ASP A 75 4.88 -45.76 -40.92
N THR A 76 5.04 -46.90 -41.61
CA THR A 76 4.41 -48.24 -41.45
C THR A 76 4.35 -48.87 -40.05
N PHE A 77 4.88 -48.19 -39.05
CA PHE A 77 5.03 -48.65 -37.68
C PHE A 77 4.10 -47.90 -36.69
N HIS A 78 3.53 -46.72 -36.99
CA HIS A 78 2.55 -46.02 -36.11
C HIS A 78 2.97 -45.97 -34.62
N CYS A 79 4.18 -45.48 -34.35
CA CYS A 79 4.63 -45.28 -32.96
C CYS A 79 3.78 -44.17 -32.32
N ALA A 80 3.31 -44.39 -31.10
CA ALA A 80 2.49 -43.42 -30.38
C ALA A 80 3.03 -43.16 -28.98
N GLU A 81 2.92 -41.91 -28.54
CA GLU A 81 3.09 -41.54 -27.13
C GLU A 81 1.76 -41.05 -26.56
N ALA A 82 1.53 -41.34 -25.29
CA ALA A 82 0.37 -40.82 -24.56
C ALA A 82 0.82 -39.85 -23.47
N ARG A 83 0.07 -38.76 -23.32
CA ARG A 83 0.27 -37.68 -22.33
C ARG A 83 -1.09 -37.24 -21.79
N CYS A 84 -1.09 -36.54 -20.67
CA CYS A 84 -2.28 -35.82 -20.24
C CYS A 84 -2.48 -34.55 -21.06
N ALA A 85 -3.74 -34.15 -21.26
CA ALA A 85 -4.07 -32.89 -21.89
C ALA A 85 -3.68 -31.69 -21.01
N GLY A 86 -3.29 -30.59 -21.65
CA GLY A 86 -2.99 -29.32 -20.97
C GLY A 86 -1.74 -29.39 -20.09
N THR A 87 -1.87 -28.90 -18.86
CA THR A 87 -0.76 -28.79 -17.88
C THR A 87 -0.62 -30.00 -16.96
N ALA A 88 -1.54 -30.97 -17.05
CA ALA A 88 -1.48 -32.19 -16.27
C ALA A 88 -0.34 -33.11 -16.74
N ARG A 89 0.16 -33.93 -15.81
CA ARG A 89 1.19 -34.95 -16.07
C ARG A 89 0.61 -36.33 -15.83
N LEU A 90 1.22 -37.35 -16.41
CA LEU A 90 0.82 -38.72 -16.13
C LEU A 90 1.38 -39.16 -14.78
N ALA A 91 0.60 -39.95 -14.06
CA ALA A 91 1.01 -40.67 -12.87
C ALA A 91 0.90 -42.17 -13.12
N PHE A 92 1.92 -42.91 -12.71
CA PHE A 92 2.03 -44.37 -12.79
C PHE A 92 2.72 -44.85 -11.52
N GLU A 93 2.15 -45.85 -10.85
CA GLU A 93 2.68 -46.40 -9.58
C GLU A 93 3.08 -45.30 -8.58
N LYS A 94 2.15 -44.37 -8.35
CA LYS A 94 2.31 -43.24 -7.43
C LYS A 94 3.46 -42.28 -7.78
N THR A 95 3.99 -42.36 -8.99
CA THR A 95 5.11 -41.54 -9.47
C THR A 95 4.69 -40.74 -10.69
N ILE A 96 5.17 -39.49 -10.78
CA ILE A 96 4.91 -38.64 -11.94
C ILE A 96 5.85 -39.02 -13.09
N VAL A 97 5.26 -39.24 -14.26
CA VAL A 97 5.95 -39.59 -15.48
C VAL A 97 5.54 -38.65 -16.61
N ASN A 98 6.49 -38.37 -17.52
CA ASN A 98 6.27 -37.39 -18.57
C ASN A 98 5.35 -37.92 -19.68
N LYS A 99 5.48 -39.21 -20.02
CA LYS A 99 4.76 -39.86 -21.11
C LYS A 99 4.77 -41.38 -20.97
N MET A 100 3.79 -42.03 -21.58
CA MET A 100 3.81 -43.47 -21.88
C MET A 100 4.18 -43.69 -23.34
N ARG A 101 4.89 -44.77 -23.63
CA ARG A 101 5.26 -45.17 -24.99
C ARG A 101 4.49 -46.40 -25.40
N CYS A 102 4.14 -46.47 -26.68
CA CYS A 102 3.53 -47.67 -27.25
C CYS A 102 4.62 -48.63 -27.76
N ASN A 103 4.65 -49.86 -27.24
CA ASN A 103 5.53 -50.93 -27.72
C ASN A 103 4.74 -52.24 -27.83
N ASN A 104 4.77 -52.88 -29.00
CA ASN A 104 4.04 -54.11 -29.33
C ASN A 104 2.55 -54.07 -28.95
N SER A 105 1.86 -52.98 -29.27
CA SER A 105 0.46 -52.71 -28.90
C SER A 105 0.17 -52.64 -27.40
N GLN A 106 1.21 -52.47 -26.57
CA GLN A 106 1.11 -52.26 -25.12
C GLN A 106 1.66 -50.89 -24.74
N TRP A 107 1.01 -50.24 -23.79
CA TRP A 107 1.54 -49.03 -23.17
C TRP A 107 2.60 -49.40 -22.13
N ILE A 108 3.74 -48.73 -22.20
CA ILE A 108 4.87 -48.90 -21.27
C ILE A 108 5.32 -47.57 -20.68
N VAL A 109 5.81 -47.59 -19.45
CA VAL A 109 6.48 -46.50 -18.74
C VAL A 109 7.88 -46.97 -18.39
N GLY A 110 8.91 -46.35 -18.96
CA GLY A 110 10.25 -46.95 -18.93
C GLY A 110 10.24 -48.30 -19.63
N ASP A 111 10.56 -49.36 -18.88
CA ASP A 111 10.58 -50.75 -19.35
C ASP A 111 9.38 -51.59 -18.85
N GLU A 112 8.45 -50.99 -18.11
CA GLU A 112 7.34 -51.69 -17.45
C GLU A 112 6.02 -51.48 -18.17
N SER A 113 5.11 -52.47 -18.09
CA SER A 113 3.77 -52.34 -18.65
C SER A 113 2.91 -51.38 -17.83
N ALA A 114 2.39 -50.34 -18.48
CA ALA A 114 1.66 -49.27 -17.82
C ALA A 114 0.25 -49.71 -17.39
N LYS A 115 0.07 -50.14 -16.14
CA LYS A 115 -1.25 -50.40 -15.52
C LYS A 115 -1.22 -50.24 -13.99
N PRO A 116 -2.11 -49.43 -13.38
CA PRO A 116 -2.94 -48.36 -13.94
C PRO A 116 -2.21 -47.00 -14.04
N VAL A 117 -2.81 -46.04 -14.75
CA VAL A 117 -2.29 -44.65 -14.88
C VAL A 117 -3.40 -43.61 -14.65
N VAL A 118 -3.04 -42.38 -14.29
CA VAL A 118 -4.01 -41.28 -14.16
C VAL A 118 -3.36 -39.95 -14.48
N CYS A 119 -4.15 -38.94 -14.83
CA CYS A 119 -3.66 -37.58 -14.93
C CYS A 119 -3.60 -36.92 -13.56
N ALA A 120 -2.50 -36.22 -13.33
CA ALA A 120 -2.16 -35.57 -12.08
C ALA A 120 -1.73 -34.12 -12.33
N LYS A 121 -2.16 -33.20 -11.49
CA LYS A 121 -1.67 -31.82 -11.45
C LYS A 121 -1.12 -31.54 -10.07
N SER A 122 -0.04 -30.75 -9.99
CA SER A 122 0.51 -30.40 -8.68
C SER A 122 -0.49 -29.53 -7.92
N CYS A 123 -0.63 -29.81 -6.63
CA CYS A 123 -1.38 -28.99 -5.66
C CYS A 123 -0.50 -28.66 -4.44
N ASP A 124 0.82 -28.69 -4.63
CA ASP A 124 1.81 -28.43 -3.59
C ASP A 124 2.14 -26.92 -3.47
N THR A 125 3.19 -26.58 -2.72
CA THR A 125 3.64 -25.20 -2.55
C THR A 125 3.89 -24.49 -3.89
N GLY A 126 3.57 -23.21 -3.94
CA GLY A 126 3.73 -22.38 -5.14
C GLY A 126 2.60 -22.49 -6.17
N VAL A 127 1.66 -23.44 -6.03
CA VAL A 127 0.47 -23.53 -6.89
C VAL A 127 -0.55 -22.46 -6.51
N CYS A 128 -1.03 -22.47 -5.26
CA CYS A 128 -1.96 -21.45 -4.76
C CYS A 128 -1.24 -20.17 -4.32
N LYS A 129 -1.89 -19.02 -4.50
CA LYS A 129 -1.34 -17.70 -4.13
C LYS A 129 -1.44 -17.48 -2.62
N VAL A 130 -0.32 -17.19 -1.98
CA VAL A 130 -0.24 -17.02 -0.51
C VAL A 130 -0.56 -15.60 -0.03
N SER A 131 -0.58 -14.64 -0.95
CA SER A 131 -0.84 -13.23 -0.67
C SER A 131 -1.40 -12.53 -1.91
N HIS A 132 -2.00 -11.36 -1.69
CA HIS A 132 -2.44 -10.46 -2.75
C HIS A 132 -1.62 -9.16 -2.73
N PRO A 133 -1.01 -8.72 -3.85
CA PRO A 133 -0.07 -7.59 -3.86
C PRO A 133 -0.71 -6.24 -3.55
N ARG A 134 -2.04 -6.13 -3.68
CA ARG A 134 -2.82 -4.92 -3.34
C ARG A 134 -3.65 -5.06 -2.07
N ALA A 135 -3.48 -6.16 -1.32
CA ALA A 135 -4.19 -6.31 -0.06
C ALA A 135 -3.79 -5.19 0.92
N SER A 136 -4.74 -4.77 1.75
CA SER A 136 -4.44 -3.88 2.87
C SER A 136 -3.36 -4.49 3.78
N ALA A 137 -2.62 -3.63 4.50
CA ALA A 137 -1.67 -4.04 5.53
C ALA A 137 -2.33 -4.85 6.68
N ASP A 138 -3.66 -4.76 6.78
CA ASP A 138 -4.53 -5.52 7.68
C ASP A 138 -4.56 -7.02 7.38
N PHE A 139 -4.11 -7.45 6.20
CA PHE A 139 -4.11 -8.86 5.83
C PHE A 139 -2.68 -9.40 5.73
N LYS A 140 -2.41 -10.51 6.41
CA LYS A 140 -1.11 -11.18 6.38
C LYS A 140 -1.15 -12.37 5.42
N PRO A 141 -0.03 -12.69 4.75
CA PRO A 141 0.07 -13.91 3.95
C PRO A 141 -0.23 -15.16 4.78
N LEU A 142 -0.72 -16.21 4.14
CA LEU A 142 -0.84 -17.54 4.75
C LEU A 142 0.56 -18.12 5.01
N SER A 143 0.72 -18.81 6.14
CA SER A 143 1.82 -19.76 6.34
C SER A 143 1.46 -21.04 5.61
N VAL A 144 2.29 -21.45 4.64
CA VAL A 144 2.00 -22.62 3.79
C VAL A 144 2.84 -23.81 4.21
N LYS A 145 2.16 -24.92 4.51
CA LYS A 145 2.75 -26.22 4.74
C LYS A 145 2.67 -27.03 3.45
N ALA A 146 3.79 -27.62 3.04
CA ALA A 146 3.84 -28.51 1.88
C ALA A 146 2.94 -29.73 2.07
N ALA A 147 2.57 -30.38 0.97
CA ALA A 147 1.84 -31.64 1.04
C ALA A 147 2.66 -32.71 1.79
N ASP A 148 1.97 -33.54 2.56
CA ASP A 148 2.57 -34.57 3.42
C ASP A 148 1.75 -35.87 3.37
N ALA A 149 2.14 -36.87 4.18
CA ALA A 149 1.47 -38.17 4.19
C ALA A 149 0.01 -38.11 4.68
N ASP A 150 -0.31 -37.12 5.52
CA ASP A 150 -1.65 -36.93 6.08
C ASP A 150 -2.51 -36.03 5.17
N ASN A 151 -1.87 -35.20 4.34
CA ASN A 151 -2.50 -34.16 3.54
C ASN A 151 -1.94 -34.15 2.11
N ARG A 152 -2.77 -34.65 1.20
CA ARG A 152 -2.43 -34.81 -0.22
C ARG A 152 -1.97 -33.51 -0.90
N CYS A 153 -2.46 -32.35 -0.48
CA CYS A 153 -2.14 -31.05 -1.07
C CYS A 153 -1.61 -30.07 -0.03
N ALA A 154 -0.94 -29.01 -0.48
CA ALA A 154 -0.41 -27.98 0.40
C ALA A 154 -1.54 -27.30 1.18
N ARG A 155 -1.24 -26.88 2.40
CA ARG A 155 -2.19 -26.28 3.34
C ARG A 155 -1.76 -24.89 3.75
N GLY A 156 -2.71 -23.98 3.83
CA GLY A 156 -2.51 -22.62 4.32
C GLY A 156 -3.11 -22.49 5.72
N VAL A 157 -2.32 -21.96 6.66
CA VAL A 157 -2.74 -21.68 8.03
C VAL A 157 -2.37 -20.25 8.42
N CYS A 158 -3.01 -19.75 9.48
CA CYS A 158 -2.70 -18.47 10.08
C CYS A 158 -2.04 -18.65 11.44
N GLU A 159 -0.88 -18.02 11.61
CA GLU A 159 -0.11 -18.05 12.85
C GLU A 159 0.24 -16.60 13.23
N PRO A 160 -0.33 -16.05 14.33
CA PRO A 160 -1.37 -16.62 15.19
C PRO A 160 -2.74 -16.76 14.49
N ASP A 161 -3.61 -17.65 14.99
CA ASP A 161 -4.95 -17.86 14.44
C ASP A 161 -5.88 -16.69 14.81
N TYR A 162 -5.88 -15.67 13.97
CA TYR A 162 -6.82 -14.53 14.03
C TYR A 162 -7.99 -14.68 13.04
N GLY A 163 -8.16 -15.89 12.50
CA GLY A 163 -9.12 -16.19 11.44
C GLY A 163 -8.64 -15.81 10.04
N MET A 164 -9.34 -16.34 9.05
CA MET A 164 -9.03 -16.16 7.64
C MET A 164 -10.03 -15.25 6.94
N VAL A 165 -9.57 -14.63 5.86
CA VAL A 165 -10.41 -13.84 4.94
C VAL A 165 -10.17 -14.29 3.51
N ALA A 166 -11.21 -14.20 2.70
CA ALA A 166 -11.10 -14.29 1.25
C ALA A 166 -11.10 -12.87 0.67
N LEU A 167 -10.25 -12.63 -0.33
CA LEU A 167 -10.14 -11.37 -1.03
C LEU A 167 -10.58 -11.48 -2.49
N ASN A 168 -11.07 -10.36 -3.03
CA ASN A 168 -11.29 -10.18 -4.46
C ASN A 168 -9.95 -10.00 -5.20
N ALA A 169 -9.99 -10.09 -6.53
CA ALA A 169 -8.82 -9.89 -7.40
C ALA A 169 -8.29 -8.44 -7.42
N ASP A 170 -9.03 -7.48 -6.86
CA ASP A 170 -8.56 -6.10 -6.65
C ASP A 170 -7.87 -5.91 -5.29
N GLY A 171 -7.90 -6.91 -4.41
CA GLY A 171 -7.35 -6.88 -3.05
C GLY A 171 -8.35 -6.46 -1.97
N SER A 172 -9.61 -6.14 -2.35
CA SER A 172 -10.67 -5.83 -1.39
C SER A 172 -11.16 -7.08 -0.67
N LEU A 173 -11.70 -6.90 0.54
CA LEU A 173 -12.30 -7.98 1.32
C LEU A 173 -13.53 -8.52 0.60
N LEU A 174 -13.52 -9.82 0.26
CA LEU A 174 -14.69 -10.51 -0.28
C LEU A 174 -15.57 -11.02 0.86
N LYS A 175 -14.98 -11.76 1.81
CA LYS A 175 -15.69 -12.29 2.99
C LYS A 175 -14.73 -12.73 4.09
N HIS A 176 -15.24 -12.77 5.31
CA HIS A 176 -14.60 -13.49 6.41
C HIS A 176 -14.89 -15.00 6.31
N LEU A 177 -13.95 -15.81 6.80
CA LEU A 177 -14.06 -17.28 6.88
C LEU A 177 -14.07 -17.70 8.36
N PRO A 178 -15.18 -17.47 9.09
CA PRO A 178 -15.23 -17.74 10.52
C PRO A 178 -15.13 -19.24 10.81
N GLY A 179 -14.31 -19.61 11.80
CA GLY A 179 -14.10 -21.01 12.22
C GLY A 179 -13.25 -21.85 11.27
N VAL A 180 -12.72 -21.26 10.19
CA VAL A 180 -11.76 -21.92 9.30
C VAL A 180 -10.35 -21.69 9.84
N THR A 181 -9.73 -22.76 10.33
CA THR A 181 -8.36 -22.74 10.87
C THR A 181 -7.31 -23.13 9.83
N GLU A 182 -7.74 -23.76 8.74
CA GLU A 182 -6.88 -24.27 7.67
C GLU A 182 -7.62 -24.26 6.32
N VAL A 183 -6.88 -23.99 5.25
CA VAL A 183 -7.35 -24.13 3.86
C VAL A 183 -6.44 -25.07 3.07
N ALA A 184 -7.01 -25.88 2.18
CA ALA A 184 -6.27 -26.77 1.30
C ALA A 184 -6.13 -26.17 -0.11
N CYS A 185 -4.95 -26.29 -0.71
CA CYS A 185 -4.70 -25.87 -2.08
C CYS A 185 -5.23 -26.92 -3.07
N SER A 186 -5.90 -26.48 -4.12
CA SER A 186 -6.25 -27.32 -5.27
C SER A 186 -5.26 -27.15 -6.41
N SER A 187 -5.27 -28.10 -7.36
CA SER A 187 -4.42 -28.01 -8.55
C SER A 187 -4.76 -26.86 -9.51
N GLU A 188 -5.94 -26.26 -9.35
CA GLU A 188 -6.36 -25.07 -10.09
C GLU A 188 -5.88 -23.75 -9.43
N GLY A 189 -5.06 -23.84 -8.37
CA GLY A 189 -4.51 -22.67 -7.68
C GLY A 189 -5.52 -21.95 -6.78
N ILE A 190 -6.56 -22.66 -6.33
CA ILE A 190 -7.63 -22.14 -5.48
C ILE A 190 -7.51 -22.75 -4.08
N TRP A 191 -7.63 -21.92 -3.05
CA TRP A 191 -7.74 -22.35 -1.66
C TRP A 191 -9.18 -22.74 -1.31
N SER A 192 -9.35 -23.88 -0.63
CA SER A 192 -10.63 -24.36 -0.14
C SER A 192 -10.65 -24.52 1.38
N PRO A 193 -11.65 -23.95 2.09
CA PRO A 193 -12.65 -23.01 1.59
C PRO A 193 -12.06 -21.60 1.43
N GLY A 194 -12.38 -20.89 0.34
CA GLY A 194 -12.08 -19.46 0.30
C GLY A 194 -12.04 -18.82 -1.07
N GLY A 195 -11.33 -19.42 -2.02
CA GLY A 195 -11.16 -18.89 -3.37
C GLY A 195 -9.69 -18.66 -3.75
N PRO A 196 -9.42 -17.84 -4.78
CA PRO A 196 -8.07 -17.67 -5.33
C PRO A 196 -7.12 -16.91 -4.40
N TYR A 197 -7.67 -16.08 -3.50
CA TYR A 197 -6.91 -15.31 -2.53
C TYR A 197 -7.51 -15.51 -1.14
N VAL A 198 -6.80 -16.26 -0.30
CA VAL A 198 -7.08 -16.37 1.12
C VAL A 198 -5.88 -15.81 1.87
N MET A 199 -6.16 -15.00 2.88
CA MET A 199 -5.13 -14.35 3.70
C MET A 199 -5.55 -14.40 5.16
N CYS A 200 -4.59 -14.22 6.04
CA CYS A 200 -4.82 -14.12 7.47
C CYS A 200 -5.36 -12.75 7.82
N ASN A 201 -6.39 -12.74 8.65
CA ASN A 201 -6.89 -11.50 9.21
C ASN A 201 -5.84 -10.92 10.18
N ALA A 202 -5.77 -9.60 10.27
CA ALA A 202 -5.17 -8.96 11.43
C ALA A 202 -6.00 -9.34 12.68
N SER A 203 -5.34 -9.33 13.84
CA SER A 203 -6.01 -9.57 15.13
C SER A 203 -7.37 -8.83 15.21
N PRO A 204 -8.49 -9.53 15.47
CA PRO A 204 -9.84 -8.93 15.45
C PRO A 204 -10.06 -7.88 16.55
N THR A 205 -9.23 -7.91 17.59
CA THR A 205 -9.17 -6.86 18.60
C THR A 205 -8.30 -5.71 18.10
N CYS A 206 -7.15 -5.98 17.52
CA CYS A 206 -6.11 -4.98 17.37
C CYS A 206 -5.74 -4.55 15.94
N GLY A 207 -6.48 -4.96 14.92
CA GLY A 207 -6.14 -4.64 13.53
C GLY A 207 -6.34 -3.16 13.15
N PRO A 208 -5.76 -2.70 12.02
CA PRO A 208 -5.90 -1.33 11.53
C PRO A 208 -7.36 -0.96 11.22
N GLY A 209 -8.22 -1.93 10.91
CA GLY A 209 -9.66 -1.72 10.80
C GLY A 209 -10.35 -1.19 12.06
N ARG A 210 -9.73 -1.28 13.25
CA ARG A 210 -10.24 -0.68 14.50
C ARG A 210 -9.75 0.75 14.72
N CYS A 211 -8.50 1.03 14.39
CA CYS A 211 -7.87 2.34 14.55
C CYS A 211 -7.51 2.93 13.18
N ALA A 212 -8.17 4.02 12.80
CA ALA A 212 -8.00 4.61 11.47
C ALA A 212 -6.52 4.92 11.15
N ALA A 213 -5.95 4.20 10.18
CA ALA A 213 -4.61 4.44 9.65
C ALA A 213 -4.60 5.38 8.43
N PHE A 214 -5.80 5.66 7.90
CA PHE A 214 -6.04 6.49 6.73
C PHE A 214 -7.26 7.37 6.98
N ILE A 215 -7.15 8.64 6.60
CA ILE A 215 -8.22 9.64 6.69
C ILE A 215 -8.13 10.49 5.44
N ASP A 216 -9.18 10.47 4.63
CA ASP A 216 -9.26 11.31 3.44
C ASP A 216 -9.55 12.77 3.82
N GLY A 217 -9.11 13.72 2.98
CA GLY A 217 -9.42 15.15 3.13
C GLY A 217 -8.28 16.09 2.73
N SER A 218 -8.46 17.37 3.03
CA SER A 218 -7.64 18.45 2.44
C SER A 218 -6.15 18.33 2.74
N ALA A 219 -5.77 17.92 3.96
CA ALA A 219 -4.35 17.80 4.32
C ALA A 219 -3.64 16.69 3.53
N MET A 220 -4.35 15.60 3.22
CA MET A 220 -3.81 14.54 2.40
C MET A 220 -3.74 14.96 0.92
N ALA A 221 -4.80 15.60 0.41
CA ALA A 221 -4.84 16.10 -0.97
C ALA A 221 -3.75 17.14 -1.25
N ASN A 222 -3.41 17.96 -0.26
CA ASN A 222 -2.34 18.95 -0.34
C ASN A 222 -0.93 18.37 -0.15
N GLY A 223 -0.81 17.11 0.29
CA GLY A 223 0.48 16.49 0.60
C GLY A 223 1.09 16.93 1.93
N ASP A 224 0.31 17.53 2.82
CA ASP A 224 0.76 17.94 4.17
C ASP A 224 0.98 16.73 5.09
N VAL A 225 0.26 15.64 4.81
CA VAL A 225 0.32 14.38 5.57
C VAL A 225 0.30 13.16 4.65
N ILE A 226 0.82 12.04 5.14
CA ILE A 226 0.70 10.72 4.52
C ILE A 226 0.05 9.72 5.51
N PRO A 227 -0.53 8.61 5.01
CA PRO A 227 -1.08 7.57 5.86
C PRO A 227 -0.06 7.03 6.87
N LEU A 228 -0.56 6.52 7.99
CA LEU A 228 0.30 5.91 9.01
C LEU A 228 1.05 4.70 8.44
N THR A 229 2.35 4.59 8.73
CA THR A 229 3.08 3.35 8.45
C THR A 229 2.81 2.37 9.58
N VAL A 230 1.78 1.55 9.42
CA VAL A 230 1.42 0.50 10.38
C VAL A 230 2.47 -0.60 10.33
N LYS A 231 3.18 -0.79 11.44
CA LYS A 231 4.17 -1.85 11.65
C LYS A 231 3.60 -2.87 12.62
N ASP A 232 3.75 -4.13 12.24
CA ASP A 232 3.45 -5.34 13.02
C ASP A 232 2.09 -5.46 13.74
N ASN A 233 1.54 -6.67 13.64
CA ASN A 233 0.52 -7.20 14.54
C ASN A 233 1.17 -8.37 15.30
N GLY A 234 2.23 -8.07 16.06
CA GLY A 234 3.02 -9.09 16.75
C GLY A 234 2.22 -9.85 17.81
N GLU A 235 2.69 -11.06 18.16
CA GLU A 235 2.02 -12.15 18.89
C GLU A 235 1.19 -11.78 20.14
N GLN A 236 1.32 -10.58 20.72
CA GLN A 236 0.59 -10.15 21.92
C GLN A 236 0.24 -8.65 22.00
N LEU A 237 0.53 -7.84 20.97
CA LEU A 237 0.38 -6.37 21.04
C LEU A 237 -0.36 -5.83 19.83
N CYS A 238 -1.19 -4.82 20.08
CA CYS A 238 -2.04 -4.29 19.04
C CYS A 238 -1.29 -3.60 17.90
N ALA A 239 -1.94 -3.37 16.75
CA ALA A 239 -1.32 -2.72 15.59
C ALA A 239 -0.53 -1.50 16.04
N THR A 240 0.74 -1.45 15.66
CA THR A 240 1.56 -0.27 15.95
C THR A 240 1.74 0.57 14.71
N ALA A 241 1.91 1.87 14.87
CA ALA A 241 2.22 2.77 13.76
C ALA A 241 3.49 3.55 14.07
N THR A 242 4.27 3.79 13.02
CA THR A 242 5.47 4.63 13.07
C THR A 242 5.40 5.70 11.98
N CYS A 243 5.98 6.87 12.24
CA CYS A 243 6.12 7.93 11.24
C CYS A 243 7.55 8.49 11.27
N GLN A 244 8.18 8.57 10.10
CA GLN A 244 9.58 9.03 9.99
C GLN A 244 9.75 10.50 10.42
N TYR A 245 8.76 11.34 10.15
CA TYR A 245 8.82 12.79 10.41
C TYR A 245 7.85 13.24 11.52
N GLY A 246 7.40 12.31 12.36
CA GLY A 246 6.44 12.58 13.42
C GLY A 246 4.97 12.51 12.97
N TYR A 247 4.08 12.90 13.88
CA TYR A 247 2.64 12.69 13.78
C TYR A 247 1.88 14.02 13.73
N VAL A 248 0.68 14.00 13.16
CA VAL A 248 -0.28 15.12 13.18
C VAL A 248 -1.64 14.61 13.62
N SER A 249 -2.27 15.30 14.58
CA SER A 249 -3.66 15.00 14.95
C SER A 249 -4.60 15.56 13.89
N MET A 250 -5.52 14.72 13.43
CA MET A 250 -6.47 15.06 12.38
C MET A 250 -7.88 15.20 12.95
N LYS A 251 -8.73 15.95 12.25
CA LYS A 251 -10.19 15.87 12.43
C LYS A 251 -10.77 14.80 11.51
N ARG A 252 -12.03 14.42 11.74
CA ARG A 252 -12.77 13.47 10.90
C ARG A 252 -12.92 13.93 9.45
N ASP A 253 -12.91 15.24 9.20
CA ASP A 253 -13.01 15.84 7.86
C ASP A 253 -11.66 15.88 7.10
N GLY A 254 -10.59 15.34 7.69
CA GLY A 254 -9.25 15.33 7.09
C GLY A 254 -8.52 16.68 7.14
N SER A 255 -8.97 17.63 7.96
CA SER A 255 -8.20 18.83 8.31
C SER A 255 -7.28 18.59 9.51
N ILE A 256 -6.15 19.30 9.56
CA ILE A 256 -5.21 19.26 10.69
C ILE A 256 -5.84 19.94 11.91
N PHE A 257 -5.86 19.27 13.06
CA PHE A 257 -6.37 19.84 14.31
C PHE A 257 -5.29 20.60 15.08
N LEU A 258 -4.23 19.87 15.46
CA LEU A 258 -3.10 20.40 16.21
C LEU A 258 -1.83 19.64 15.81
N PRO A 259 -0.68 20.32 15.68
CA PRO A 259 0.60 19.63 15.64
C PRO A 259 0.79 18.86 16.95
N VAL A 260 1.10 17.57 16.84
CA VAL A 260 1.61 16.82 17.99
C VAL A 260 2.99 17.42 18.31
N PRO A 261 3.30 17.74 19.58
CA PRO A 261 4.60 18.29 19.96
C PRO A 261 5.73 17.47 19.34
N ASP A 262 6.62 18.12 18.59
CA ASP A 262 7.69 17.41 17.89
C ASP A 262 8.61 16.68 18.88
N GLY A 263 8.89 15.40 18.60
CA GLY A 263 9.83 14.59 19.37
C GLY A 263 9.27 13.82 20.58
N THR A 264 7.95 13.83 20.85
CA THR A 264 7.43 13.19 22.08
C THR A 264 7.27 11.67 22.03
N PHE A 265 7.13 11.05 20.86
CA PHE A 265 7.01 9.58 20.76
C PHE A 265 7.29 9.07 19.35
N SER A 266 7.81 7.85 19.26
CA SER A 266 8.19 7.21 17.99
C SER A 266 7.18 6.17 17.53
N LEU A 267 6.37 5.66 18.46
CA LEU A 267 5.45 4.56 18.27
C LEU A 267 4.04 4.92 18.75
N LEU A 268 3.04 4.54 17.96
CA LEU A 268 1.64 4.51 18.37
C LEU A 268 1.19 3.06 18.48
N THR A 269 0.36 2.73 19.46
CA THR A 269 -0.27 1.41 19.63
C THR A 269 -1.79 1.58 19.54
N CYS A 270 -2.46 0.80 18.70
CA CYS A 270 -3.92 0.81 18.60
C CYS A 270 -4.55 0.32 19.91
N VAL A 271 -5.61 1.00 20.36
CA VAL A 271 -6.43 0.61 21.52
C VAL A 271 -7.78 0.11 21.00
N PRO A 272 -7.97 -1.22 20.92
CA PRO A 272 -9.12 -1.90 20.33
C PRO A 272 -10.48 -1.36 20.76
N ASP A 273 -10.68 -1.28 22.07
CA ASP A 273 -11.97 -1.01 22.69
C ASP A 273 -12.43 0.43 22.46
N GLN A 274 -11.49 1.31 22.12
CA GLN A 274 -11.71 2.74 21.93
C GLN A 274 -11.64 3.15 20.46
N GLY A 275 -11.06 2.32 19.59
CA GLY A 275 -10.77 2.67 18.19
C GLY A 275 -9.81 3.85 18.05
N THR A 276 -8.90 4.01 19.03
CA THR A 276 -7.96 5.13 19.12
C THR A 276 -6.52 4.65 19.13
N TRP A 277 -5.61 5.45 18.60
CA TRP A 277 -4.17 5.26 18.75
C TRP A 277 -3.69 5.80 20.10
N ARG A 278 -2.77 5.11 20.78
CA ARG A 278 -2.16 5.54 22.04
C ARG A 278 -0.64 5.65 21.89
N SER A 279 -0.05 6.76 22.33
CA SER A 279 1.40 6.92 22.38
C SER A 279 2.03 6.17 23.55
N GLU A 280 3.36 6.05 23.52
CA GLU A 280 4.18 5.54 24.63
C GLU A 280 3.99 6.35 25.93
N THR A 281 3.62 7.63 25.82
CA THR A 281 3.32 8.52 26.94
C THR A 281 1.89 8.38 27.47
N GLY A 282 1.08 7.50 26.88
CA GLY A 282 -0.32 7.25 27.28
C GLY A 282 -1.35 8.20 26.66
N GLN A 283 -0.92 9.12 25.79
CA GLN A 283 -1.82 10.05 25.12
C GLN A 283 -2.60 9.34 24.00
N THR A 284 -3.91 9.58 23.92
CA THR A 284 -4.80 8.92 22.96
C THR A 284 -5.25 9.85 21.83
N PHE A 285 -5.30 9.32 20.61
CA PHE A 285 -5.66 10.03 19.38
C PHE A 285 -6.74 9.25 18.63
N LEU A 286 -7.86 9.89 18.33
CA LEU A 286 -8.90 9.29 17.49
C LEU A 286 -8.45 9.19 16.03
N PHE A 287 -7.73 10.20 15.57
CA PHE A 287 -7.37 10.41 14.18
C PHE A 287 -5.96 11.01 14.12
N VAL A 288 -5.03 10.30 13.50
CA VAL A 288 -3.61 10.69 13.45
C VAL A 288 -2.98 10.20 12.16
N MET A 289 -2.09 11.02 11.58
CA MET A 289 -1.42 10.75 10.31
C MET A 289 0.08 11.09 10.42
N CYS A 290 0.89 10.63 9.47
CA CYS A 290 2.31 10.97 9.43
C CYS A 290 2.52 12.34 8.79
N LYS A 291 3.41 13.15 9.36
CA LYS A 291 3.94 14.34 8.66
C LYS A 291 4.68 13.90 7.40
N THR A 292 4.49 14.63 6.30
CA THR A 292 5.36 14.48 5.14
C THR A 292 6.74 15.02 5.45
N LYS A 293 7.75 14.52 4.73
CA LYS A 293 9.11 15.05 4.81
C LYS A 293 9.02 16.56 4.60
N PRO A 294 9.62 17.39 5.47
CA PRO A 294 9.78 18.80 5.18
C PRO A 294 10.54 18.89 3.85
N ASP A 295 9.86 19.36 2.81
CA ASP A 295 10.48 19.50 1.51
C ASP A 295 11.61 20.54 1.68
N PRO A 296 12.89 20.16 1.46
CA PRO A 296 14.00 21.11 1.58
C PRO A 296 13.89 22.26 0.56
N THR A 297 13.00 22.15 -0.42
CA THR A 297 12.66 23.20 -1.38
C THR A 297 11.55 24.13 -0.90
N THR A 298 10.83 23.78 0.18
CA THR A 298 10.06 24.77 0.94
C THR A 298 11.02 25.46 1.89
N THR A 299 11.85 26.35 1.34
CA THR A 299 12.31 27.49 2.11
C THR A 299 11.08 28.09 2.78
N LEU A 300 11.02 28.07 4.13
CA LEU A 300 10.26 29.08 4.85
C LEU A 300 10.53 30.40 4.11
N PRO A 301 9.52 31.22 3.79
CA PRO A 301 9.77 32.48 3.12
C PRO A 301 10.78 33.24 3.97
N THR A 302 12.03 33.32 3.50
CA THR A 302 13.06 34.22 4.01
C THR A 302 12.74 35.62 3.53
N THR A 303 11.54 36.06 3.85
CA THR A 303 11.25 37.46 4.01
C THR A 303 11.09 37.61 5.50
N ASN A 304 12.08 38.20 6.15
CA ASN A 304 11.95 38.83 7.46
C ASN A 304 10.92 39.99 7.43
N GLU A 305 9.96 39.96 6.50
CA GLU A 305 8.94 40.95 6.25
C GLU A 305 7.65 40.39 6.81
N CYS A 306 7.07 41.10 7.75
CA CYS A 306 5.79 40.73 8.31
C CYS A 306 4.68 40.87 7.26
N PRO A 307 3.55 40.16 7.43
CA PRO A 307 2.39 40.29 6.56
C PRO A 307 1.99 41.75 6.36
N VAL A 308 1.81 42.15 5.09
CA VAL A 308 1.40 43.51 4.73
C VAL A 308 -0.07 43.69 5.09
N TYR A 309 -0.35 44.65 5.95
CA TYR A 309 -1.71 45.05 6.30
C TYR A 309 -2.16 46.25 5.49
N THR A 310 -3.46 46.30 5.23
CA THR A 310 -4.07 47.41 4.49
C THR A 310 -4.68 48.43 5.45
N GLN A 311 -4.69 49.69 5.04
CA GLN A 311 -5.36 50.73 5.81
C GLN A 311 -6.89 50.55 5.72
N ALA A 312 -7.56 50.67 6.86
CA ALA A 312 -9.02 50.72 6.94
C ALA A 312 -9.55 52.05 6.39
N THR A 313 -10.64 51.97 5.65
CA THR A 313 -11.42 53.13 5.21
C THR A 313 -12.34 53.63 6.32
N THR A 314 -12.84 54.86 6.18
CA THR A 314 -13.88 55.41 7.09
C THR A 314 -15.14 54.54 7.13
N ALA A 315 -15.49 53.88 6.01
CA ALA A 315 -16.60 52.96 5.93
C ALA A 315 -16.36 51.66 6.73
N ASP A 316 -15.14 51.12 6.71
CA ASP A 316 -14.77 49.93 7.49
C ASP A 316 -14.92 50.18 8.99
N CYS A 317 -14.47 51.35 9.43
CA CYS A 317 -14.58 51.79 10.82
C CYS A 317 -16.02 51.99 11.28
N ALA A 318 -16.86 52.61 10.44
CA ALA A 318 -18.29 52.76 10.71
C ALA A 318 -18.98 51.39 10.83
N THR A 319 -18.65 50.46 9.93
CA THR A 319 -19.20 49.09 9.93
C THR A 319 -18.79 48.30 11.16
N ALA A 320 -17.53 48.45 11.60
CA ALA A 320 -17.01 47.77 12.77
C ALA A 320 -17.46 48.38 14.11
N GLY A 321 -18.21 49.49 14.09
CA GLY A 321 -18.55 50.24 15.30
C GLY A 321 -17.32 50.80 16.05
N ALA A 322 -16.19 50.95 15.34
CA ALA A 322 -14.93 51.39 15.91
C ALA A 322 -14.79 52.91 15.81
N MET A 323 -14.36 53.56 16.90
CA MET A 323 -13.99 54.97 16.86
C MET A 323 -12.61 55.12 16.19
N CYS A 324 -12.59 55.24 14.88
CA CYS A 324 -11.36 55.53 14.14
C CYS A 324 -11.16 57.04 13.97
N SER A 325 -9.91 57.47 14.10
CA SER A 325 -9.46 58.81 13.71
C SER A 325 -9.49 58.96 12.19
N SER A 326 -9.60 60.20 11.69
CA SER A 326 -9.29 60.54 10.29
C SER A 326 -7.81 60.38 9.95
N ASP A 327 -6.97 60.24 10.98
CA ASP A 327 -5.53 60.01 10.82
C ASP A 327 -5.26 58.60 10.28
N ALA A 328 -4.47 58.53 9.20
CA ALA A 328 -4.00 57.28 8.64
C ALA A 328 -2.88 56.66 9.51
N PRO A 329 -2.86 55.33 9.71
CA PRO A 329 -1.67 54.66 10.23
C PRO A 329 -0.54 54.77 9.21
N ASP A 330 0.66 55.08 9.70
CA ASP A 330 1.90 54.96 8.93
C ASP A 330 2.35 53.50 8.97
N ILE A 331 2.32 52.82 7.83
CA ILE A 331 2.62 51.40 7.67
C ILE A 331 3.91 51.26 6.87
N THR A 332 4.95 50.76 7.52
CA THR A 332 6.23 50.40 6.91
C THR A 332 6.46 48.90 7.03
N THR A 333 7.51 48.39 6.36
CA THR A 333 7.88 46.96 6.43
C THR A 333 8.28 46.50 7.82
N THR A 334 8.67 47.42 8.71
CA THR A 334 9.18 47.09 10.05
C THR A 334 8.37 47.67 11.20
N LYS A 335 7.45 48.60 10.91
CA LYS A 335 6.72 49.34 11.93
C LYS A 335 5.38 49.85 11.41
N ILE A 336 4.37 49.74 12.26
CA ILE A 336 3.08 50.43 12.10
C ILE A 336 2.93 51.42 13.24
N SER A 337 2.59 52.67 12.96
CA SER A 337 2.32 53.65 14.01
C SER A 337 1.23 54.62 13.64
N CYS A 338 0.58 55.18 14.65
CA CYS A 338 -0.43 56.20 14.48
C CYS A 338 0.07 57.56 14.96
N PRO A 339 -0.25 58.65 14.24
CA PRO A 339 0.19 59.98 14.64
C PRO A 339 -0.42 60.39 15.98
N LYS A 340 0.23 61.35 16.65
CA LYS A 340 -0.18 61.87 17.97
C LYS A 340 -0.24 60.79 19.06
N ASN A 341 0.56 59.73 18.93
CA ASN A 341 0.59 58.57 19.83
C ASN A 341 -0.77 57.89 20.03
N LYS A 342 -1.63 57.92 19.00
CA LYS A 342 -2.91 57.23 19.04
C LYS A 342 -2.68 55.71 19.02
N PRO A 343 -3.48 54.90 19.73
CA PRO A 343 -3.46 53.44 19.60
C PRO A 343 -3.74 52.97 18.16
N VAL A 344 -3.03 51.93 17.71
CA VAL A 344 -3.39 51.20 16.49
C VAL A 344 -4.54 50.25 16.81
N VAL A 345 -5.58 50.20 15.96
CA VAL A 345 -6.69 49.24 16.06
C VAL A 345 -6.69 48.30 14.86
N VAL A 346 -7.09 47.04 15.12
CA VAL A 346 -7.16 45.97 14.13
C VAL A 346 -8.62 45.64 13.85
N LEU A 347 -9.00 45.68 12.58
CA LEU A 347 -10.31 45.28 12.08
C LEU A 347 -10.17 43.98 11.30
N THR A 348 -11.05 43.02 11.61
CA THR A 348 -11.09 41.71 10.96
C THR A 348 -12.48 41.38 10.48
N THR A 349 -12.58 40.69 9.34
CA THR A 349 -13.83 40.11 8.88
C THR A 349 -14.20 38.90 9.74
N VAL A 350 -15.40 38.90 10.33
CA VAL A 350 -15.91 37.76 11.08
C VAL A 350 -16.31 36.65 10.08
N PRO A 351 -15.69 35.47 10.11
CA PRO A 351 -15.91 34.44 9.08
C PRO A 351 -17.37 34.00 8.95
N ALA A 352 -18.12 34.00 10.05
CA ALA A 352 -19.51 33.54 10.08
C ALA A 352 -20.50 34.53 9.47
N THR A 353 -20.18 35.83 9.44
CA THR A 353 -21.12 36.87 9.02
C THR A 353 -20.62 37.70 7.84
N GLY A 354 -19.33 37.63 7.51
CA GLY A 354 -18.70 38.51 6.53
C GLY A 354 -18.63 39.98 6.96
N LEU A 355 -19.06 40.30 8.19
CA LEU A 355 -19.06 41.67 8.70
C LEU A 355 -17.69 42.02 9.29
N MET A 356 -17.27 43.27 9.08
CA MET A 356 -16.10 43.83 9.74
C MET A 356 -16.39 44.03 11.23
N ALA A 357 -15.50 43.55 12.09
CA ALA A 357 -15.57 43.76 13.53
C ALA A 357 -14.22 44.25 14.07
N LEU A 358 -14.28 45.10 15.09
CA LEU A 358 -13.11 45.43 15.90
C LEU A 358 -12.64 44.17 16.62
N HIS A 359 -11.38 43.79 16.43
CA HIS A 359 -10.81 42.64 17.11
C HIS A 359 -10.73 42.92 18.63
N GLN A 360 -11.64 42.32 19.40
CA GLN A 360 -11.94 42.71 20.78
C GLN A 360 -10.76 42.56 21.78
N ASN A 361 -10.57 43.63 22.57
CA ASN A 361 -9.84 43.74 23.85
C ASN A 361 -8.36 44.13 23.88
N THR A 362 -7.94 45.03 23.00
CA THR A 362 -6.85 45.96 23.35
C THR A 362 -7.01 47.21 22.50
N PRO A 363 -7.26 48.42 23.04
CA PRO A 363 -6.39 49.48 22.57
C PRO A 363 -4.99 48.91 22.76
N LEU A 364 -4.27 48.70 21.67
CA LEU A 364 -2.84 48.52 21.80
C LEU A 364 -2.41 49.82 22.48
N ASN A 365 -2.20 49.78 23.81
CA ASN A 365 -1.73 50.95 24.55
C ASN A 365 -0.38 51.44 23.97
N SER A 366 0.20 50.64 23.07
CA SER A 366 1.24 51.03 22.17
C SER A 366 0.73 51.82 20.96
N ALA A 367 1.26 53.03 20.84
CA ALA A 367 1.20 53.85 19.62
C ALA A 367 1.92 53.22 18.41
N ALA A 368 2.65 52.12 18.61
CA ALA A 368 3.38 51.43 17.56
C ALA A 368 3.32 49.89 17.66
N ILE A 369 3.35 49.23 16.51
CA ILE A 369 3.54 47.79 16.34
C ILE A 369 4.85 47.60 15.57
N VAL A 370 5.71 46.69 15.98
CA VAL A 370 7.00 46.42 15.33
C VAL A 370 7.01 45.02 14.75
N CYS A 371 7.62 44.87 13.58
CA CYS A 371 7.85 43.59 12.95
C CYS A 371 9.21 43.05 13.39
N GLU A 372 9.23 41.85 13.98
CA GLU A 372 10.46 41.15 14.29
C GLU A 372 10.32 39.69 13.86
N GLU A 373 11.27 39.20 13.08
CA GLU A 373 11.31 37.80 12.61
C GLU A 373 10.02 37.35 11.90
N GLY A 374 9.39 38.25 11.14
CA GLY A 374 8.15 37.97 10.40
C GLY A 374 6.88 37.98 11.27
N VAL A 375 6.98 38.36 12.54
CA VAL A 375 5.86 38.44 13.48
C VAL A 375 5.64 39.88 13.94
N TRP A 376 4.39 40.33 13.94
CA TRP A 376 4.00 41.64 14.46
C TRP A 376 3.88 41.61 15.99
N TYR A 377 4.56 42.54 16.65
CA TYR A 377 4.52 42.71 18.11
C TYR A 377 3.98 44.08 18.50
N THR A 378 3.12 44.10 19.50
CA THR A 378 2.68 45.31 20.20
C THR A 378 3.84 45.83 21.05
N GLY A 379 3.96 47.14 21.24
CA GLY A 379 4.97 47.73 22.14
C GLY A 379 4.82 47.31 23.62
N ASP A 380 5.69 47.83 24.47
CA ASP A 380 5.95 47.39 25.86
C ASP A 380 4.69 47.16 26.72
N PRO A 381 4.47 45.94 27.28
CA PRO A 381 5.26 44.73 27.10
C PRO A 381 5.04 44.11 25.71
N LYS A 382 6.14 43.65 25.10
CA LYS A 382 6.16 43.02 23.77
C LYS A 382 5.20 41.82 23.74
N ARG A 383 4.04 41.96 23.09
CA ARG A 383 3.05 40.88 22.89
C ARG A 383 2.88 40.63 21.41
N VAL A 384 2.77 39.37 21.00
CA VAL A 384 2.44 39.02 19.62
C VAL A 384 1.05 39.59 19.30
N LEU A 385 0.88 40.22 18.14
CA LEU A 385 -0.39 40.79 17.71
C LEU A 385 -1.50 39.72 17.63
N ASP A 386 -1.10 38.46 17.38
CA ASP A 386 -1.97 37.28 17.23
C ASP A 386 -2.15 36.45 18.52
N ASN A 387 -1.81 36.96 19.71
CA ASN A 387 -1.76 36.17 20.96
C ASN A 387 -3.14 35.79 21.58
N LYS A 388 -4.06 35.20 20.81
CA LYS A 388 -5.13 34.37 21.37
C LYS A 388 -4.95 32.91 20.97
N PRO A 389 -4.70 31.99 21.92
CA PRO A 389 -4.60 30.55 21.64
C PRO A 389 -5.92 29.88 21.21
N THR A 390 -7.02 30.63 21.06
CA THR A 390 -8.36 30.09 20.80
C THR A 390 -9.11 30.76 19.64
N THR A 391 -8.51 31.69 18.91
CA THR A 391 -9.12 32.28 17.71
C THR A 391 -8.13 32.21 16.56
N LEU A 392 -8.61 31.72 15.42
CA LEU A 392 -7.93 31.53 14.14
C LEU A 392 -6.83 32.58 13.84
N PRO A 393 -5.78 32.24 13.05
CA PRO A 393 -4.91 33.26 12.47
C PRO A 393 -5.80 34.35 11.85
N LEU A 394 -5.48 35.62 12.09
CA LEU A 394 -6.31 36.75 11.63
C LEU A 394 -6.69 36.50 10.16
N VAL A 395 -7.97 36.22 9.92
CA VAL A 395 -8.44 35.80 8.61
C VAL A 395 -8.27 37.01 7.69
N GLN A 396 -7.37 36.87 6.72
CA GLN A 396 -7.15 37.92 5.71
C GLN A 396 -8.47 38.18 4.98
N PRO A 397 -8.80 39.45 4.67
CA PRO A 397 -7.96 40.65 4.81
C PRO A 397 -8.01 41.28 6.21
N VAL A 398 -6.84 41.63 6.76
CA VAL A 398 -6.72 42.43 7.99
C VAL A 398 -6.58 43.91 7.63
N ARG A 399 -7.37 44.77 8.28
CA ARG A 399 -7.33 46.23 8.09
C ARG A 399 -6.93 46.95 9.38
N LEU A 400 -6.14 48.01 9.25
CA LEU A 400 -5.64 48.80 10.38
C LEU A 400 -6.16 50.23 10.37
N ALA A 401 -6.46 50.77 11.54
CA ALA A 401 -6.82 52.18 11.71
C ALA A 401 -6.16 52.77 12.96
N CYS A 402 -6.26 54.09 13.11
CA CYS A 402 -5.86 54.78 14.34
C CYS A 402 -7.08 55.03 15.22
N PHE A 403 -6.97 54.79 16.52
CA PHE A 403 -8.04 55.05 17.47
C PHE A 403 -8.32 56.57 17.57
N GLY A 404 -9.60 56.95 17.57
CA GLY A 404 -10.07 58.32 17.71
C GLY A 404 -11.00 58.48 18.91
N THR A 405 -11.09 59.69 19.46
CA THR A 405 -12.14 60.05 20.43
C THR A 405 -13.43 60.36 19.69
N ALA A 406 -14.58 59.96 20.22
CA ALA A 406 -15.86 60.43 19.71
C ALA A 406 -15.98 61.95 19.92
N GLY A 407 -15.96 62.71 18.81
CA GLY A 407 -16.17 64.15 18.81
C GLY A 407 -14.91 64.96 18.53
N GLY A 408 -14.86 65.52 17.33
CA GLY A 408 -13.87 66.45 16.82
C GLY A 408 -14.20 66.80 15.38
#